data_AF-A0A3N5WUZ8-F1
#
_entry.id   AF-A0A3N5WUZ8-F1
#
_cell.length_a   1.000
_cell.length_b   1.000
_cell.length_c   1.000
_cell.angle_alpha   90.00
_cell.angle_beta   90.00
_cell.angle_gamma   90.00
#
_symmetry.space_group_name_H-M   'P 1'
#
loop_
_entity.id
_entity.type
_entity.pdbx_description
1 polymer ?
#
loop_
_entity_poly.entity_id
_entity_poly.type
_entity_poly.pdbx_seq_one_letter_code
_entity_poly.pdbx_strand_id
1 'polypeptide(L)'
;MDLTFLLSVLATVALVVLVLFALSGIRFIPNIQIGIVEKRFGRRSVKGGFIALNKEAGYQPDVLRGGMHYLRPLQYVVHIKPLVTIPQGRIGYIFARDGQPLSPMQVLASNEKANDFQDAAAFLRNGGQRGPQRQILREGTYAINLAQFVVITEEQIYYLPLGRDDRQVIDTMAREITERGGFTPVVIKDSDDLAGIVTIHDGLSLPAGEIIAPIVGGDTSDPETYHNNFQMPDRFLKAGGWRGRQLQVLVEGTYYINRLFATVQMIPKTVIEVGTVGVVVSYTGGVGEDLSGKEYRHGELVTRGNRGVWSEPLLPGKYAFNTFAGKVVAVPTTNIILKWIRSEVGSHKFDENLSEVSLITKDAFEPSLPLSVVIHIDYQKAPLVIQRFGDVKRLVEQTLDPMVSAYFKNVGQTRTLIQLIQERSEIQRISSQEMKDKFTHYNLELEEVLIGTPTTSGVDVQIETILNQLRSRQIAVEQIETYSRQETAAAKERSRRETQARAEQQRSITESELSIIVQSNQGKAEYQRAV
;
A
#
# COMPACT_ATOMS: atom_id res chain seq x y z
N MET A 1 27.46 -3.84 98.74
CA MET A 1 27.04 -3.09 97.54
C MET A 1 25.73 -2.42 97.86
N ASP A 2 25.74 -1.10 97.99
CA ASP A 2 24.56 -0.34 98.41
C ASP A 2 23.44 -0.47 97.39
N LEU A 3 22.21 -0.64 97.87
CA LEU A 3 21.00 -0.74 97.05
C LEU A 3 20.86 0.47 96.09
N THR A 4 21.32 1.64 96.53
CA THR A 4 21.40 2.89 95.76
C THR A 4 22.36 2.79 94.58
N PHE A 5 23.51 2.13 94.75
CA PHE A 5 24.47 1.89 93.68
C PHE A 5 23.89 0.94 92.63
N LEU A 6 23.25 -0.16 93.05
CA LEU A 6 22.60 -1.11 92.15
C LEU A 6 21.46 -0.45 91.33
N LEU A 7 20.63 0.37 91.98
CA LEU A 7 19.58 1.16 91.34
C LEU A 7 20.14 2.18 90.34
N SER A 8 21.26 2.84 90.65
CA SER A 8 21.91 3.79 89.75
C SER A 8 22.49 3.12 88.50
N VAL A 9 23.06 1.93 88.64
CA VAL A 9 23.58 1.13 87.52
C VAL A 9 22.44 0.65 86.63
N LEU A 10 21.35 0.13 87.21
CA LEU A 10 20.16 -0.29 86.47
C LEU A 10 19.50 0.88 85.72
N ALA A 11 19.39 2.05 86.35
CA ALA A 11 18.87 3.25 85.71
C ALA A 11 19.75 3.72 84.54
N THR A 12 21.07 3.65 84.70
CA THR A 12 22.02 4.01 83.64
C THR A 12 21.94 3.04 82.46
N VAL A 13 21.86 1.73 82.73
CA VAL A 13 21.68 0.71 81.69
C VAL A 13 20.35 0.90 80.96
N ALA A 14 19.25 1.14 81.70
CA ALA A 14 17.95 1.41 81.10
C ALA A 14 17.96 2.68 80.22
N LEU A 15 18.65 3.74 80.66
CA LEU A 15 18.81 4.97 79.89
C LEU A 15 19.63 4.72 78.60
N VAL A 16 20.73 3.97 78.69
CA VAL A 16 21.54 3.60 77.52
C VAL A 16 20.74 2.77 76.53
N VAL A 17 19.97 1.77 77.01
CA VAL A 17 19.08 0.96 76.16
C VAL A 17 18.01 1.82 75.51
N LEU A 18 17.42 2.77 76.24
CA LEU A 18 16.41 3.68 75.71
C LEU A 18 16.99 4.64 74.66
N VAL A 19 18.21 5.15 74.88
CA VAL A 19 18.92 5.99 73.91
C VAL A 19 19.31 5.19 72.65
N LEU A 20 19.86 3.99 72.80
CA LEU A 20 20.16 3.10 71.67
C LEU A 20 18.89 2.73 70.90
N PHE A 21 17.80 2.45 71.61
CA PHE A 21 16.49 2.22 71.02
C PHE A 21 16.00 3.47 70.27
N ALA A 22 16.12 4.67 70.83
CA ALA A 22 15.75 5.91 70.15
C ALA A 22 16.60 6.14 68.89
N LEU A 23 17.93 5.92 68.96
CA LEU A 23 18.86 6.05 67.85
C LEU A 23 18.60 5.03 66.73
N SER A 24 18.08 3.84 67.06
CA SER A 24 17.70 2.83 66.05
C SER A 24 16.59 3.27 65.09
N GLY A 25 15.91 4.39 65.39
CA GLY A 25 14.94 5.04 64.51
C GLY A 25 15.56 5.85 63.36
N ILE A 26 16.86 6.12 63.39
CA ILE A 26 17.57 6.83 62.32
C ILE A 26 17.76 5.86 61.14
N ARG A 27 17.26 6.24 59.97
CA ARG A 27 17.39 5.48 58.72
C ARG A 27 18.05 6.35 57.65
N PHE A 28 19.13 5.85 57.08
CA PHE A 28 19.78 6.44 55.92
C PHE A 28 19.25 5.79 54.64
N ILE A 29 18.80 6.62 53.70
CA ILE A 29 18.36 6.17 52.38
C ILE A 29 19.33 6.74 51.35
N PRO A 30 20.03 5.90 50.58
CA PRO A 30 20.88 6.36 49.49
C PRO A 30 20.09 7.12 48.43
N ASN A 31 20.72 8.08 47.75
CA ASN A 31 20.06 8.88 46.71
C ASN A 31 19.59 8.08 45.49
N ILE A 32 20.09 6.86 45.30
CA ILE A 32 19.68 5.93 44.23
C ILE A 32 18.49 5.04 44.63
N GLN A 33 17.98 5.20 45.85
CA GLN A 33 16.96 4.37 46.46
C GLN A 33 15.84 5.23 47.04
N ILE A 34 14.71 4.58 47.28
CA ILE A 34 13.54 5.13 47.94
C ILE A 34 13.19 4.30 49.16
N GLY A 35 12.73 4.96 50.21
CA GLY A 35 12.17 4.31 51.39
C GLY A 35 10.65 4.27 51.30
N ILE A 36 10.08 3.07 51.19
CA ILE A 36 8.63 2.87 51.27
C ILE A 36 8.29 2.64 52.74
N VAL A 37 7.42 3.48 53.29
CA VAL A 37 7.11 3.47 54.72
C VAL A 37 5.87 2.62 54.98
N GLU A 38 6.00 1.66 55.88
CA GLU A 38 4.90 0.86 56.41
C GLU A 38 4.70 1.19 57.88
N LYS A 39 3.46 1.50 58.27
CA LYS A 39 3.10 1.77 59.67
C LYS A 39 2.43 0.54 60.27
N ARG A 40 3.13 -0.17 61.18
CA ARG A 40 2.69 -1.45 61.74
C ARG A 40 1.47 -1.34 62.66
N PHE A 41 1.35 -0.25 63.42
CA PHE A 41 0.25 -0.04 64.35
C PHE A 41 -0.10 1.45 64.53
N GLY A 42 -1.37 1.69 64.88
CA GLY A 42 -1.93 3.03 65.08
C GLY A 42 -3.34 2.97 65.63
N ARG A 43 -3.94 4.15 65.88
CA ARG A 43 -5.30 4.28 66.44
C ARG A 43 -6.40 3.72 65.52
N ARG A 44 -6.15 3.67 64.21
CA ARG A 44 -7.05 3.14 63.18
C ARG A 44 -6.23 2.33 62.19
N SER A 45 -6.75 1.17 61.78
CA SER A 45 -6.23 0.38 60.66
C SER A 45 -6.92 0.81 59.37
N VAL A 46 -6.24 0.68 58.23
CA VAL A 46 -6.87 0.83 56.92
C VAL A 46 -8.03 -0.16 56.83
N LYS A 47 -9.23 0.36 56.55
CA LYS A 47 -10.48 -0.42 56.48
C LYS A 47 -10.84 -0.85 55.05
N GLY A 48 -10.31 -0.17 54.05
CA GLY A 48 -10.52 -0.46 52.63
C GLY A 48 -9.34 0.11 51.82
N GLY A 49 -8.91 -0.63 50.81
CA GLY A 49 -7.68 -0.34 50.08
C GLY A 49 -6.42 -0.87 50.76
N PHE A 50 -5.30 -0.73 50.06
CA PHE A 50 -3.97 -1.21 50.45
C PHE A 50 -3.07 -0.07 50.98
N ILE A 51 -3.34 1.18 50.57
CA ILE A 51 -2.57 2.38 50.95
C ILE A 51 -3.32 3.24 51.98
N ALA A 52 -2.60 3.65 53.04
CA ALA A 52 -3.11 4.43 54.15
C ALA A 52 -3.12 5.94 53.87
N LEU A 53 -4.20 6.46 53.30
CA LEU A 53 -4.33 7.89 52.95
C LEU A 53 -4.48 8.83 54.16
N ASN A 54 -4.99 8.32 55.29
CA ASN A 54 -5.36 9.12 56.47
C ASN A 54 -4.43 8.88 57.68
N LYS A 55 -3.14 8.60 57.43
CA LYS A 55 -2.14 8.27 58.48
C LYS A 55 -2.51 7.04 59.33
N GLU A 56 -3.30 6.16 58.77
CA GLU A 56 -3.75 4.89 59.36
C GLU A 56 -2.59 3.87 59.37
N ALA A 57 -2.76 2.78 60.12
CA ALA A 57 -1.82 1.65 60.07
C ALA A 57 -1.92 0.95 58.70
N GLY A 58 -0.78 0.74 58.05
CA GLY A 58 -0.66 0.27 56.66
C GLY A 58 0.50 0.94 55.90
N TYR A 59 0.63 0.64 54.61
CA TYR A 59 1.60 1.29 53.72
C TYR A 59 1.25 2.76 53.50
N GLN A 60 2.20 3.66 53.73
CA GLN A 60 1.99 5.09 53.53
C GLN A 60 2.16 5.45 52.04
N PRO A 61 1.43 6.46 51.54
CA PRO A 61 1.50 6.86 50.13
C PRO A 61 2.82 7.56 49.80
N ASP A 62 3.36 8.36 50.72
CA ASP A 62 4.58 9.13 50.50
C ASP A 62 5.82 8.24 50.58
N VAL A 63 6.73 8.42 49.61
CA VAL A 63 8.04 7.76 49.59
C VAL A 63 9.11 8.69 50.18
N LEU A 64 10.01 8.12 50.97
CA LEU A 64 11.17 8.84 51.47
C LEU A 64 12.25 8.89 50.38
N ARG A 65 12.64 10.11 49.99
CA ARG A 65 13.77 10.37 49.10
C ARG A 65 15.10 10.21 49.85
N GLY A 66 16.20 10.19 49.10
CA GLY A 66 17.54 10.07 49.67
C GLY A 66 17.82 11.09 50.77
N GLY A 67 18.47 10.65 51.84
CA GLY A 67 18.74 11.45 53.02
C GLY A 67 18.63 10.68 54.34
N MET A 68 18.85 11.42 55.44
CA MET A 68 18.70 10.93 56.80
C MET A 68 17.28 11.20 57.28
N HIS A 69 16.57 10.15 57.66
CA HIS A 69 15.18 10.24 58.15
C HIS A 69 15.07 9.60 59.54
N TYR A 70 14.24 10.20 60.40
CA TYR A 70 13.95 9.65 61.71
C TYR A 70 12.54 9.08 61.77
N LEU A 71 12.41 7.79 62.07
CA LEU A 71 11.14 7.10 62.21
C LEU A 71 11.13 6.23 63.47
N ARG A 72 10.00 6.16 64.16
CA ARG A 72 9.91 5.44 65.45
C ARG A 72 10.11 3.92 65.23
N PRO A 73 11.13 3.28 65.85
CA PRO A 73 11.66 1.96 65.46
C PRO A 73 10.75 0.73 65.70
N LEU A 74 9.57 0.91 66.30
CA LEU A 74 8.53 -0.13 66.37
C LEU A 74 7.30 0.20 65.52
N GLN A 75 6.98 1.48 65.39
CA GLN A 75 5.77 1.92 64.73
C GLN A 75 5.91 1.88 63.19
N TYR A 76 7.11 2.12 62.69
CA TYR A 76 7.38 2.25 61.26
C TYR A 76 8.45 1.28 60.81
N VAL A 77 8.23 0.68 59.65
CA VAL A 77 9.20 -0.12 58.90
C VAL A 77 9.46 0.59 57.58
N VAL A 78 10.73 0.71 57.20
CA VAL A 78 11.13 1.29 55.92
C VAL A 78 11.66 0.18 55.04
N HIS A 79 11.00 -0.03 53.92
CA HIS A 79 11.43 -0.93 52.86
C HIS A 79 12.25 -0.13 51.85
N ILE A 80 13.56 -0.34 51.85
CA ILE A 80 14.47 0.35 50.93
C ILE A 80 14.43 -0.38 49.59
N LYS A 81 14.11 0.34 48.52
CA LYS A 81 14.00 -0.18 47.15
C LYS A 81 14.71 0.73 46.15
N PRO A 82 15.21 0.20 45.02
CA PRO A 82 15.80 1.03 43.99
C PRO A 82 14.79 2.02 43.39
N LEU A 83 15.28 3.16 42.92
CA LEU A 83 14.49 4.03 42.06
C LEU A 83 14.15 3.30 40.76
N VAL A 84 12.94 3.54 40.24
CA VAL A 84 12.51 2.99 38.96
C VAL A 84 13.28 3.74 37.88
N THR A 85 14.19 3.05 37.19
CA THR A 85 14.96 3.63 36.09
C THR A 85 14.58 2.92 34.81
N ILE A 86 14.20 3.72 33.81
CA ILE A 86 13.87 3.26 32.47
C ILE A 86 15.00 3.70 31.53
N PRO A 87 15.70 2.76 30.89
CA PRO A 87 16.79 3.08 29.98
C PRO A 87 16.32 3.95 28.81
N GLN A 88 17.26 4.64 28.17
CA GLN A 88 16.98 5.50 27.02
C GLN A 88 16.37 4.68 25.87
N GLY A 89 15.32 5.22 25.25
CA GLY A 89 14.64 4.56 24.14
C GLY A 89 13.80 3.34 24.54
N ARG A 90 13.55 3.13 25.84
CA ARG A 90 12.72 2.04 26.36
C ARG A 90 11.39 2.54 26.94
N ILE A 91 10.46 1.62 27.08
CA ILE A 91 9.12 1.85 27.63
C ILE A 91 8.97 1.08 28.94
N GLY A 92 8.45 1.73 29.98
CA GLY A 92 8.03 1.09 31.22
C GLY A 92 6.51 0.99 31.33
N TYR A 93 6.02 -0.13 31.85
CA TYR A 93 4.59 -0.37 32.08
C TYR A 93 4.28 -0.28 33.57
N ILE A 94 3.14 0.34 33.90
CA ILE A 94 2.69 0.48 35.28
C ILE A 94 1.44 -0.35 35.51
N PHE A 95 1.41 -1.03 36.65
CA PHE A 95 0.24 -1.71 37.17
C PHE A 95 -0.05 -1.17 38.58
N ALA A 96 -1.27 -0.69 38.81
CA ALA A 96 -1.71 -0.21 40.12
C ALA A 96 -2.41 -1.34 40.90
N ARG A 97 -1.98 -1.59 42.14
CA ARG A 97 -2.58 -2.61 43.00
C ARG A 97 -3.88 -2.15 43.66
N ASP A 98 -3.94 -0.87 44.01
CA ASP A 98 -5.09 -0.25 44.67
C ASP A 98 -5.69 0.89 43.85
N GLY A 99 -6.94 1.23 44.14
CA GLY A 99 -7.70 2.26 43.43
C GLY A 99 -9.12 1.80 43.10
N GLN A 100 -9.82 2.61 42.32
CA GLN A 100 -11.16 2.26 41.86
C GLN A 100 -11.12 1.00 40.98
N PRO A 101 -12.13 0.12 41.06
CA PRO A 101 -12.21 -1.04 40.19
C PRO A 101 -12.39 -0.60 38.73
N LEU A 102 -11.84 -1.38 37.81
CA LEU A 102 -12.09 -1.22 36.38
C LEU A 102 -13.57 -1.48 36.07
N SER A 103 -14.11 -0.74 35.11
CA SER A 103 -15.42 -1.04 34.54
C SER A 103 -15.39 -2.43 33.86
N PRO A 104 -16.49 -3.21 33.86
CA PRO A 104 -16.55 -4.49 33.13
C PRO A 104 -16.25 -4.39 31.63
N MET A 105 -16.40 -3.20 31.04
CA MET A 105 -16.12 -2.93 29.63
C MET A 105 -14.68 -2.46 29.36
N GLN A 106 -13.88 -2.30 30.41
CA GLN A 106 -12.56 -1.67 30.36
C GLN A 106 -11.48 -2.69 30.72
N VAL A 107 -10.43 -2.76 29.91
CA VAL A 107 -9.30 -3.67 30.13
C VAL A 107 -8.13 -2.97 30.81
N LEU A 108 -7.88 -1.70 30.48
CA LEU A 108 -6.77 -0.90 31.01
C LEU A 108 -7.29 0.30 31.78
N ALA A 109 -6.67 0.61 32.92
CA ALA A 109 -7.00 1.74 33.78
C ALA A 109 -6.75 3.10 33.09
N SER A 110 -7.70 4.02 33.26
CA SER A 110 -7.64 5.37 32.68
C SER A 110 -6.73 6.29 33.51
N ASN A 111 -6.00 7.17 32.82
CA ASN A 111 -5.07 8.11 33.43
C ASN A 111 -5.47 9.58 33.22
N GLU A 112 -6.72 9.86 32.85
CA GLU A 112 -7.17 11.23 32.59
C GLU A 112 -7.11 12.15 33.81
N LYS A 113 -7.54 11.64 34.98
CA LYS A 113 -7.59 12.39 36.24
C LYS A 113 -6.37 12.12 37.14
N ALA A 114 -5.76 10.95 36.96
CA ALA A 114 -4.68 10.45 37.80
C ALA A 114 -3.54 9.93 36.90
N ASN A 115 -2.65 10.85 36.52
CA ASN A 115 -1.51 10.61 35.61
C ASN A 115 -0.13 10.73 36.29
N ASP A 116 -0.08 11.24 37.52
CA ASP A 116 1.16 11.29 38.30
C ASP A 116 1.30 10.07 39.18
N PHE A 117 2.19 9.16 38.79
CA PHE A 117 2.49 7.92 39.51
C PHE A 117 3.55 8.09 40.60
N GLN A 118 4.20 9.27 40.70
CA GLN A 118 5.14 9.56 41.78
C GLN A 118 4.42 10.00 43.06
N ASP A 119 3.21 10.54 42.95
CA ASP A 119 2.33 10.85 44.08
C ASP A 119 1.17 9.85 44.18
N ALA A 120 1.40 8.79 44.96
CA ALA A 120 0.39 7.76 45.21
C ALA A 120 -0.85 8.31 45.94
N ALA A 121 -0.71 9.37 46.75
CA ALA A 121 -1.84 9.95 47.46
C ALA A 121 -2.75 10.73 46.51
N ALA A 122 -2.16 11.54 45.62
CA ALA A 122 -2.89 12.25 44.58
C ALA A 122 -3.57 11.27 43.61
N PHE A 123 -2.86 10.21 43.19
CA PHE A 123 -3.42 9.16 42.33
C PHE A 123 -4.72 8.58 42.91
N LEU A 124 -4.70 8.15 44.18
CA LEU A 124 -5.87 7.55 44.81
C LEU A 124 -6.98 8.57 45.10
N ARG A 125 -6.65 9.79 45.52
CA ARG A 125 -7.64 10.85 45.79
C ARG A 125 -8.34 11.32 44.52
N ASN A 126 -7.65 11.35 43.39
CA ASN A 126 -8.21 11.75 42.10
C ASN A 126 -9.00 10.63 41.40
N GLY A 127 -9.17 9.48 42.06
CA GLY A 127 -9.95 8.35 41.55
C GLY A 127 -9.16 7.45 40.59
N GLY A 128 -7.84 7.34 40.77
CA GLY A 128 -7.02 6.39 40.03
C GLY A 128 -7.56 4.97 40.13
N GLN A 129 -7.46 4.24 39.01
CA GLN A 129 -8.02 2.91 38.86
C GLN A 129 -6.96 1.83 39.07
N ARG A 130 -7.33 0.71 39.70
CA ARG A 130 -6.46 -0.46 39.85
C ARG A 130 -6.34 -1.24 38.54
N GLY A 131 -5.25 -1.98 38.37
CA GLY A 131 -4.96 -2.77 37.16
C GLY A 131 -3.85 -2.19 36.29
N PRO A 132 -3.62 -2.76 35.09
CA PRO A 132 -2.64 -2.26 34.15
C PRO A 132 -3.06 -0.88 33.63
N GLN A 133 -2.14 0.08 33.60
CA GLN A 133 -2.42 1.47 33.22
C GLN A 133 -2.29 1.70 31.71
N ARG A 134 -3.08 2.64 31.16
CA ARG A 134 -2.98 3.07 29.76
C ARG A 134 -1.72 3.90 29.51
N GLN A 135 -1.34 4.74 30.47
CA GLN A 135 -0.14 5.56 30.39
C GLN A 135 1.11 4.70 30.57
N ILE A 136 2.08 4.91 29.68
CA ILE A 136 3.41 4.32 29.77
C ILE A 136 4.38 5.29 30.45
N LEU A 137 5.45 4.75 31.02
CA LEU A 137 6.59 5.53 31.47
C LEU A 137 7.66 5.60 30.38
N ARG A 138 8.18 6.81 30.20
CA ARG A 138 9.28 7.13 29.29
C ARG A 138 10.61 6.99 30.00
N GLU A 139 11.69 7.06 29.24
CA GLU A 139 13.05 7.12 29.75
C GLU A 139 13.19 8.14 30.90
N GLY A 140 13.90 7.74 31.95
CA GLY A 140 14.05 8.57 33.15
C GLY A 140 14.08 7.76 34.45
N THR A 141 14.25 8.48 35.55
CA THR A 141 14.28 7.92 36.91
C THR A 141 13.12 8.46 37.72
N TYR A 142 12.29 7.56 38.24
CA TYR A 142 11.07 7.88 38.97
C TYR A 142 11.14 7.32 40.39
N ALA A 143 10.69 8.09 41.39
CA ALA A 143 10.35 7.48 42.67
C ALA A 143 8.88 7.18 42.68
N ILE A 144 8.59 5.91 42.53
CA ILE A 144 7.25 5.37 42.53
C ILE A 144 7.10 4.54 43.78
N ASN A 145 5.96 4.67 44.46
CA ASN A 145 5.66 3.83 45.60
C ASN A 145 5.44 2.37 45.15
N LEU A 146 6.47 1.52 45.29
CA LEU A 146 6.43 0.14 44.81
C LEU A 146 5.51 -0.80 45.63
N ALA A 147 4.95 -0.31 46.74
CA ALA A 147 3.87 -1.01 47.42
C ALA A 147 2.56 -0.84 46.64
N GLN A 148 2.30 0.37 46.14
CA GLN A 148 1.11 0.72 45.37
C GLN A 148 1.20 0.31 43.89
N PHE A 149 2.36 0.52 43.27
CA PHE A 149 2.56 0.30 41.84
C PHE A 149 3.61 -0.76 41.58
N VAL A 150 3.35 -1.57 40.57
CA VAL A 150 4.34 -2.48 39.97
C VAL A 150 4.78 -1.86 38.66
N VAL A 151 6.10 -1.68 38.49
CA VAL A 151 6.65 -1.19 37.22
C VAL A 151 7.42 -2.30 36.53
N ILE A 152 6.98 -2.64 35.33
CA ILE A 152 7.59 -3.68 34.49
C ILE A 152 8.45 -2.97 33.43
N THR A 153 9.73 -3.29 33.41
CA THR A 153 10.68 -2.87 32.37
C THR A 153 11.32 -4.10 31.74
N GLU A 154 12.08 -3.92 30.65
CA GLU A 154 12.73 -5.05 29.99
C GLU A 154 13.77 -5.73 30.89
N GLU A 155 14.55 -4.93 31.63
CA GLU A 155 15.67 -5.44 32.42
C GLU A 155 15.21 -6.03 33.75
N GLN A 156 14.23 -5.40 34.40
CA GLN A 156 13.75 -5.82 35.71
C GLN A 156 12.32 -5.36 36.01
N ILE A 157 11.72 -6.01 37.00
CA ILE A 157 10.40 -5.66 37.51
C ILE A 157 10.56 -5.02 38.89
N TYR A 158 10.14 -3.77 39.02
CA TYR A 158 10.18 -3.01 40.26
C TYR A 158 8.87 -3.18 41.03
N TYR A 159 8.92 -3.88 42.16
CA TYR A 159 7.78 -4.02 43.07
C TYR A 159 8.22 -4.34 44.50
N LEU A 160 7.33 -4.09 45.46
CA LEU A 160 7.41 -4.67 46.80
C LEU A 160 6.63 -6.00 46.84
N PRO A 161 7.27 -7.15 47.11
CA PRO A 161 6.55 -8.42 47.24
C PRO A 161 5.67 -8.43 48.49
N LEU A 162 4.38 -8.72 48.32
CA LEU A 162 3.39 -8.73 49.39
C LEU A 162 2.84 -10.14 49.69
N GLY A 163 2.93 -11.05 48.72
CA GLY A 163 2.51 -12.44 48.80
C GLY A 163 3.16 -13.29 47.70
N ARG A 164 2.92 -14.62 47.73
CA ARG A 164 3.48 -15.56 46.73
C ARG A 164 2.73 -15.51 45.39
N ASP A 165 1.41 -15.30 45.41
CA ASP A 165 0.56 -15.32 44.21
C ASP A 165 0.77 -14.09 43.32
N ASP A 166 1.14 -12.94 43.91
CA ASP A 166 1.47 -11.70 43.19
C ASP A 166 2.54 -11.91 42.11
N ARG A 167 3.57 -12.71 42.41
CA ARG A 167 4.72 -12.90 41.52
C ARG A 167 4.29 -13.56 40.21
N GLN A 168 3.47 -14.61 40.29
CA GLN A 168 3.05 -15.36 39.10
C GLN A 168 2.23 -14.49 38.14
N VAL A 169 1.33 -13.66 38.65
CA VAL A 169 0.51 -12.74 37.83
C VAL A 169 1.38 -11.71 37.14
N ILE A 170 2.32 -11.12 37.87
CA ILE A 170 3.26 -10.11 37.34
C ILE A 170 4.17 -10.72 36.27
N ASP A 171 4.69 -11.93 36.49
CA ASP A 171 5.56 -12.61 35.53
C ASP A 171 4.82 -12.98 34.23
N THR A 172 3.55 -13.40 34.32
CA THR A 172 2.70 -13.64 33.14
C THR A 172 2.49 -12.36 32.34
N MET A 173 2.17 -11.24 33.01
CA MET A 173 2.00 -9.94 32.34
C MET A 173 3.29 -9.47 31.68
N ALA A 174 4.43 -9.60 32.36
CA ALA A 174 5.73 -9.25 31.80
C ALA A 174 6.04 -10.06 30.54
N ARG A 175 5.72 -11.37 30.53
CA ARG A 175 5.88 -12.24 29.36
C ARG A 175 5.02 -11.77 28.18
N GLU A 176 3.75 -11.45 28.41
CA GLU A 176 2.85 -10.95 27.37
C GLU A 176 3.38 -9.65 26.73
N ILE A 177 3.92 -8.74 27.54
CA ILE A 177 4.54 -7.49 27.05
C ILE A 177 5.78 -7.81 26.20
N THR A 178 6.62 -8.76 26.64
CA THR A 178 7.80 -9.21 25.90
C THR A 178 7.42 -9.82 24.54
N GLU A 179 6.45 -10.73 24.51
CA GLU A 179 5.97 -11.40 23.29
C GLU A 179 5.44 -10.38 22.25
N ARG A 180 4.88 -9.26 22.72
CA ARG A 180 4.40 -8.17 21.86
C ARG A 180 5.48 -7.13 21.51
N GLY A 181 6.72 -7.32 21.94
CA GLY A 181 7.81 -6.35 21.74
C GLY A 181 7.50 -4.99 22.37
N GLY A 182 6.96 -4.99 23.59
CA GLY A 182 6.42 -3.77 24.20
C GLY A 182 7.39 -2.84 24.91
N PHE A 183 8.60 -3.31 25.22
CA PHE A 183 9.59 -2.47 25.87
C PHE A 183 10.36 -1.54 24.93
N THR A 184 10.14 -1.66 23.61
CA THR A 184 10.72 -0.81 22.58
C THR A 184 9.64 -0.03 21.84
N PRO A 185 9.91 1.22 21.43
CA PRO A 185 8.99 1.97 20.60
C PRO A 185 8.86 1.33 19.21
N VAL A 186 7.72 1.59 18.57
CA VAL A 186 7.51 1.25 17.17
C VAL A 186 8.35 2.20 16.33
N VAL A 187 9.36 1.69 15.64
CA VAL A 187 10.18 2.48 14.72
C VAL A 187 9.86 2.03 13.30
N ILE A 188 9.32 2.95 12.49
CA ILE A 188 9.11 2.75 11.06
C ILE A 188 10.17 3.59 10.36
N LYS A 189 11.15 2.91 9.74
CA LYS A 189 12.22 3.56 9.00
C LYS A 189 11.78 3.81 7.57
N ASP A 190 12.23 4.92 7.00
CA ASP A 190 11.99 5.29 5.61
C ASP A 190 12.60 4.26 4.62
N SER A 191 13.71 3.62 4.99
CA SER A 191 14.37 2.59 4.18
C SER A 191 13.54 1.33 3.95
N ASP A 192 12.57 1.06 4.81
CA ASP A 192 11.92 -0.24 4.85
C ASP A 192 10.66 -0.26 3.96
N ASP A 193 10.19 0.90 3.49
CA ASP A 193 8.95 1.06 2.70
C ASP A 193 7.73 0.37 3.38
N LEU A 194 7.68 0.41 4.71
CA LEU A 194 6.63 -0.20 5.53
C LEU A 194 5.61 0.82 6.04
N ALA A 195 4.38 0.35 6.26
CA ALA A 195 3.33 1.05 6.98
C ALA A 195 2.87 0.20 8.16
N GLY A 196 2.56 0.82 9.30
CA GLY A 196 2.09 0.14 10.51
C GLY A 196 0.57 0.11 10.59
N ILE A 197 -0.03 -1.08 10.54
CA ILE A 197 -1.45 -1.29 10.81
C ILE A 197 -1.65 -1.47 12.31
N VAL A 198 -2.48 -0.61 12.91
CA VAL A 198 -2.75 -0.62 14.35
C VAL A 198 -3.99 -1.44 14.65
N THR A 199 -3.91 -2.29 15.67
CA THR A 199 -5.05 -3.00 16.26
C THR A 199 -5.18 -2.62 17.72
N ILE A 200 -6.33 -2.05 18.09
CA ILE A 200 -6.65 -1.62 19.46
C ILE A 200 -7.30 -2.78 20.23
N HIS A 201 -6.95 -2.95 21.50
CA HIS A 201 -7.43 -4.02 22.38
C HIS A 201 -8.38 -3.56 23.50
N ASP A 202 -8.45 -2.26 23.77
CA ASP A 202 -9.31 -1.65 24.80
C ASP A 202 -10.29 -0.63 24.18
N GLY A 203 -11.50 -0.53 24.72
CA GLY A 203 -12.55 0.37 24.21
C GLY A 203 -13.80 -0.34 23.70
N LEU A 204 -14.71 0.43 23.09
CA LEU A 204 -15.98 -0.08 22.55
C LEU A 204 -15.72 -1.06 21.39
N SER A 205 -16.51 -2.13 21.30
CA SER A 205 -16.41 -3.05 20.16
C SER A 205 -16.90 -2.37 18.87
N LEU A 206 -16.36 -2.82 17.73
CA LEU A 206 -16.91 -2.42 16.43
C LEU A 206 -18.40 -2.77 16.32
N PRO A 207 -19.20 -1.91 15.66
CA PRO A 207 -20.57 -2.24 15.25
C PRO A 207 -20.62 -3.50 14.37
N ALA A 208 -21.77 -4.18 14.39
CA ALA A 208 -22.00 -5.34 13.56
C ALA A 208 -21.94 -4.98 12.06
N GLY A 209 -21.20 -5.77 11.28
CA GLY A 209 -21.03 -5.56 9.83
C GLY A 209 -19.80 -4.73 9.44
N GLU A 210 -19.13 -4.11 10.41
CA GLU A 210 -17.85 -3.41 10.18
C GLU A 210 -16.67 -4.29 10.56
N ILE A 211 -15.59 -4.21 9.76
CA ILE A 211 -14.37 -4.99 9.94
C ILE A 211 -13.18 -4.16 10.46
N ILE A 212 -13.24 -2.84 10.27
CA ILE A 212 -12.16 -1.89 10.55
C ILE A 212 -12.76 -0.61 11.09
N ALA A 213 -12.17 -0.09 12.17
CA ALA A 213 -12.63 1.11 12.85
C ALA A 213 -12.25 2.37 12.06
N PRO A 214 -13.13 3.38 12.01
CA PRO A 214 -12.88 4.63 11.31
C PRO A 214 -11.78 5.45 11.99
N ILE A 215 -11.28 6.46 11.27
CA ILE A 215 -10.30 7.40 11.80
C ILE A 215 -11.01 8.35 12.77
N VAL A 216 -10.44 8.53 13.97
CA VAL A 216 -10.93 9.44 15.01
C VAL A 216 -9.79 10.33 15.53
N GLY A 217 -10.10 11.47 16.15
CA GLY A 217 -9.12 12.28 16.90
C GLY A 217 -7.91 12.76 16.09
N GLY A 218 -8.07 12.94 14.78
CA GLY A 218 -7.02 13.41 13.86
C GLY A 218 -6.83 14.93 13.83
N ASP A 219 -7.74 15.70 14.43
CA ASP A 219 -7.67 17.16 14.45
C ASP A 219 -6.65 17.63 15.50
N THR A 220 -5.56 18.24 15.05
CA THR A 220 -4.51 18.78 15.93
C THR A 220 -4.96 19.98 16.76
N SER A 221 -6.06 20.64 16.38
CA SER A 221 -6.56 21.82 17.07
C SER A 221 -7.39 21.49 18.32
N ASP A 222 -7.88 20.24 18.44
CA ASP A 222 -8.61 19.77 19.62
C ASP A 222 -7.68 18.98 20.58
N PRO A 223 -7.18 19.62 21.65
CA PRO A 223 -6.27 18.97 22.58
C PRO A 223 -6.90 17.85 23.41
N GLU A 224 -8.24 17.79 23.52
CA GLU A 224 -8.93 16.76 24.32
C GLU A 224 -9.02 15.43 23.58
N THR A 225 -9.20 15.45 22.26
CA THR A 225 -9.35 14.26 21.43
C THR A 225 -8.10 13.90 20.63
N TYR A 226 -7.19 14.85 20.40
CA TYR A 226 -5.96 14.61 19.67
C TYR A 226 -5.01 13.67 20.42
N HIS A 227 -4.86 12.46 19.90
CA HIS A 227 -4.15 11.36 20.54
C HIS A 227 -2.76 11.05 19.96
N ASN A 228 -2.29 11.87 19.00
CA ASN A 228 -0.97 11.78 18.37
C ASN A 228 -0.60 10.34 17.93
N ASN A 229 -1.38 9.78 17.00
CA ASN A 229 -1.12 8.44 16.43
C ASN A 229 -1.09 7.33 17.50
N PHE A 230 -2.13 7.30 18.33
CA PHE A 230 -2.40 6.29 19.38
C PHE A 230 -1.43 6.30 20.57
N GLN A 231 -0.55 7.30 20.67
CA GLN A 231 0.37 7.44 21.81
C GLN A 231 -0.33 7.90 23.09
N MET A 232 -1.52 8.50 22.98
CA MET A 232 -2.36 8.89 24.13
C MET A 232 -3.69 8.11 24.12
N PRO A 233 -3.74 6.91 24.73
CA PRO A 233 -4.92 6.04 24.68
C PRO A 233 -6.22 6.67 25.21
N ASP A 234 -6.16 7.44 26.30
CA ASP A 234 -7.34 8.07 26.89
C ASP A 234 -8.00 9.06 25.92
N ARG A 235 -7.19 9.87 25.21
CA ARG A 235 -7.70 10.82 24.20
C ARG A 235 -8.31 10.11 23.00
N PHE A 236 -7.73 8.98 22.57
CA PHE A 236 -8.29 8.17 21.49
C PHE A 236 -9.67 7.61 21.86
N LEU A 237 -9.83 7.13 23.10
CA LEU A 237 -11.11 6.61 23.57
C LEU A 237 -12.15 7.73 23.75
N LYS A 238 -11.74 8.92 24.22
CA LYS A 238 -12.57 10.13 24.25
C LYS A 238 -13.05 10.55 22.86
N ALA A 239 -12.19 10.40 21.85
CA ALA A 239 -12.52 10.67 20.44
C ALA A 239 -13.55 9.67 19.85
N GLY A 240 -14.03 8.69 20.63
CA GLY A 240 -14.97 7.68 20.18
C GLY A 240 -14.31 6.48 19.49
N GLY A 241 -13.01 6.27 19.70
CA GLY A 241 -12.27 5.18 19.08
C GLY A 241 -12.79 3.79 19.47
N TRP A 242 -12.81 2.88 18.49
CA TRP A 242 -13.26 1.50 18.68
C TRP A 242 -12.09 0.52 18.79
N ARG A 243 -12.29 -0.54 19.56
CA ARG A 243 -11.42 -1.71 19.65
C ARG A 243 -11.42 -2.45 18.31
N GLY A 244 -10.27 -2.96 17.89
CA GLY A 244 -10.06 -3.72 16.65
C GLY A 244 -9.08 -3.04 15.69
N ARG A 245 -9.03 -3.52 14.44
CA ARG A 245 -8.13 -2.95 13.42
C ARG A 245 -8.58 -1.54 13.06
N GLN A 246 -7.62 -0.62 12.94
CA GLN A 246 -7.89 0.78 12.64
C GLN A 246 -7.69 1.07 11.15
N LEU A 247 -8.48 2.00 10.60
CA LEU A 247 -8.30 2.49 9.23
C LEU A 247 -7.04 3.34 9.11
N GLN A 248 -6.75 4.14 10.15
CA GLN A 248 -5.54 4.96 10.24
C GLN A 248 -4.29 4.07 10.29
N VAL A 249 -3.33 4.41 9.44
CA VAL A 249 -2.03 3.73 9.36
C VAL A 249 -0.94 4.59 9.97
N LEU A 250 0.08 3.95 10.53
CA LEU A 250 1.31 4.61 10.96
C LEU A 250 2.28 4.68 9.78
N VAL A 251 2.83 5.87 9.57
CA VAL A 251 3.89 6.16 8.59
C VAL A 251 5.24 6.25 9.31
N GLU A 252 6.28 6.68 8.60
CA GLU A 252 7.62 6.89 9.14
C GLU A 252 7.62 7.64 10.47
N GLY A 253 8.40 7.13 11.44
CA GLY A 253 8.52 7.76 12.75
C GLY A 253 8.77 6.78 13.88
N THR A 254 8.94 7.34 15.07
CA THR A 254 9.11 6.61 16.33
C THR A 254 7.89 6.84 17.20
N TYR A 255 7.11 5.79 17.45
CA TYR A 255 5.86 5.86 18.21
C TYR A 255 5.98 5.08 19.51
N TYR A 256 5.70 5.75 20.62
CA TYR A 256 5.72 5.15 21.95
C TYR A 256 4.32 4.67 22.31
N ILE A 257 3.97 3.51 21.78
CA ILE A 257 2.64 2.93 21.89
C ILE A 257 2.63 1.89 23.01
N ASN A 258 1.64 2.00 23.89
CA ASN A 258 1.37 0.96 24.88
C ASN A 258 0.92 -0.34 24.17
N ARG A 259 1.76 -1.39 24.18
CA ARG A 259 1.42 -2.68 23.53
C ARG A 259 0.30 -3.50 24.16
N LEU A 260 -0.09 -3.18 25.39
CA LEU A 260 -1.30 -3.76 25.97
C LEU A 260 -2.54 -3.07 25.40
N PHE A 261 -2.43 -1.79 25.07
CA PHE A 261 -3.51 -1.01 24.44
C PHE A 261 -3.61 -1.28 22.93
N ALA A 262 -2.48 -1.31 22.23
CA ALA A 262 -2.46 -1.42 20.77
C ALA A 262 -1.27 -2.24 20.26
N THR A 263 -1.53 -3.16 19.34
CA THR A 263 -0.49 -3.87 18.58
C THR A 263 -0.32 -3.25 17.20
N VAL A 264 0.90 -3.32 16.65
CA VAL A 264 1.21 -2.77 15.32
C VAL A 264 1.77 -3.88 14.45
N GLN A 265 1.14 -4.10 13.31
CA GLN A 265 1.59 -5.03 12.28
C GLN A 265 2.17 -4.25 11.11
N MET A 266 3.40 -4.55 10.71
CA MET A 266 4.01 -3.90 9.55
C MET A 266 3.52 -4.55 8.25
N ILE A 267 3.13 -3.73 7.29
CA ILE A 267 2.76 -4.14 5.93
C ILE A 267 3.58 -3.34 4.91
N PRO A 268 3.89 -3.89 3.72
CA PRO A 268 4.54 -3.11 2.68
C PRO A 268 3.61 -2.01 2.17
N LYS A 269 4.18 -0.84 1.86
CA LYS A 269 3.47 0.24 1.18
C LYS A 269 3.03 -0.21 -0.22
N THR A 270 1.88 0.29 -0.65
CA THR A 270 1.39 0.05 -2.01
C THR A 270 2.11 0.99 -2.96
N VAL A 271 2.81 0.44 -3.95
CA VAL A 271 3.51 1.20 -4.98
C VAL A 271 2.73 1.10 -6.28
N ILE A 272 2.40 2.25 -6.86
CA ILE A 272 1.79 2.35 -8.19
C ILE A 272 2.86 2.85 -9.15
N GLU A 273 3.19 2.00 -10.13
CA GLU A 273 4.24 2.28 -11.11
C GLU A 273 3.79 3.31 -12.15
N VAL A 274 4.75 4.04 -12.71
CA VAL A 274 4.51 4.96 -13.83
C VAL A 274 3.93 4.18 -15.01
N GLY A 275 2.90 4.73 -15.66
CA GLY A 275 2.16 4.04 -16.72
C GLY A 275 1.00 3.18 -16.20
N THR A 276 0.77 3.12 -14.89
CA THR A 276 -0.39 2.47 -14.27
C THR A 276 -1.10 3.40 -13.29
N VAL A 277 -2.37 3.11 -13.00
CA VAL A 277 -3.12 3.77 -11.91
C VAL A 277 -3.71 2.72 -10.97
N GLY A 278 -3.78 3.05 -9.68
CA GLY A 278 -4.30 2.17 -8.65
C GLY A 278 -5.77 2.44 -8.38
N VAL A 279 -6.68 1.63 -8.91
CA VAL A 279 -8.09 1.71 -8.56
C VAL A 279 -8.32 1.05 -7.20
N VAL A 280 -8.92 1.77 -6.27
CA VAL A 280 -9.16 1.28 -4.90
C VAL A 280 -10.55 0.69 -4.78
N VAL A 281 -10.62 -0.57 -4.35
CA VAL A 281 -11.84 -1.25 -3.94
C VAL A 281 -11.87 -1.26 -2.41
N SER A 282 -12.63 -0.36 -1.80
CA SER A 282 -12.75 -0.23 -0.35
C SER A 282 -13.82 -1.17 0.21
N TYR A 283 -13.48 -1.89 1.27
CA TYR A 283 -14.40 -2.72 2.06
C TYR A 283 -14.97 -1.99 3.28
N THR A 284 -14.52 -0.76 3.51
CA THR A 284 -14.77 0.01 4.75
C THR A 284 -15.39 1.37 4.42
N GLY A 285 -16.06 1.95 5.41
CA GLY A 285 -16.81 3.19 5.27
C GLY A 285 -18.32 2.97 5.21
N GLY A 286 -19.07 4.06 5.22
CA GLY A 286 -20.52 4.02 5.05
C GLY A 286 -20.92 3.53 3.65
N VAL A 287 -22.21 3.22 3.49
CA VAL A 287 -22.83 3.09 2.17
C VAL A 287 -22.86 4.49 1.57
N GLY A 288 -21.98 4.75 0.60
CA GLY A 288 -21.91 6.05 -0.09
C GLY A 288 -23.08 6.23 -1.06
N GLU A 289 -23.28 7.45 -1.54
CA GLU A 289 -24.13 7.67 -2.71
C GLU A 289 -23.42 7.12 -3.95
N ASP A 290 -24.12 6.32 -4.75
CA ASP A 290 -23.60 5.76 -5.99
C ASP A 290 -23.52 6.86 -7.07
N LEU A 291 -22.29 7.19 -7.46
CA LEU A 291 -21.98 8.21 -8.47
C LEU A 291 -22.07 7.68 -9.90
N SER A 292 -22.36 6.38 -10.09
CA SER A 292 -22.43 5.71 -11.40
C SER A 292 -23.62 6.16 -12.27
N GLY A 293 -24.57 6.92 -11.69
CA GLY A 293 -25.79 7.36 -12.37
C GLY A 293 -26.88 6.27 -12.43
N LYS A 294 -28.05 6.63 -12.98
CA LYS A 294 -29.23 5.73 -13.02
C LYS A 294 -29.17 4.66 -14.12
N GLU A 295 -28.29 4.81 -15.10
CA GLU A 295 -28.19 3.92 -16.26
C GLU A 295 -27.42 2.63 -15.97
N TYR A 296 -26.64 2.56 -14.88
CA TYR A 296 -25.76 1.43 -14.59
C TYR A 296 -25.73 1.09 -13.10
N ARG A 297 -25.95 -0.19 -12.74
CA ARG A 297 -26.08 -0.66 -11.34
C ARG A 297 -25.18 -1.87 -10.99
N HIS A 298 -24.07 -2.06 -11.68
CA HIS A 298 -23.13 -3.13 -11.32
C HIS A 298 -22.00 -2.52 -10.49
N GLY A 299 -22.01 -2.77 -9.17
CA GLY A 299 -21.07 -2.17 -8.22
C GLY A 299 -21.42 -0.71 -7.89
N GLU A 300 -20.99 -0.24 -6.72
CA GLU A 300 -21.18 1.16 -6.28
C GLU A 300 -19.88 1.93 -6.52
N LEU A 301 -19.96 3.01 -7.30
CA LEU A 301 -18.88 3.98 -7.46
C LEU A 301 -19.04 5.06 -6.41
N VAL A 302 -18.06 5.22 -5.54
CA VAL A 302 -18.18 6.07 -4.35
C VAL A 302 -17.01 7.03 -4.23
N THR A 303 -17.21 8.10 -3.47
CA THR A 303 -16.12 8.99 -3.08
C THR A 303 -15.14 8.29 -2.14
N ARG A 304 -13.93 8.84 -2.06
CA ARG A 304 -12.90 8.35 -1.13
C ARG A 304 -13.43 8.28 0.30
N GLY A 305 -13.17 7.16 0.97
CA GLY A 305 -13.58 6.91 2.36
C GLY A 305 -14.91 6.17 2.52
N ASN A 306 -15.68 5.99 1.45
CA ASN A 306 -16.87 5.14 1.45
C ASN A 306 -16.56 3.72 0.95
N ARG A 307 -17.48 2.78 1.24
CA ARG A 307 -17.39 1.40 0.79
C ARG A 307 -17.79 1.29 -0.66
N GLY A 308 -16.99 0.61 -1.49
CA GLY A 308 -17.21 0.51 -2.93
C GLY A 308 -15.93 0.78 -3.72
N VAL A 309 -16.06 0.97 -5.03
CA VAL A 309 -14.95 1.36 -5.90
C VAL A 309 -14.80 2.87 -5.85
N TRP A 310 -13.62 3.38 -5.53
CA TRP A 310 -13.40 4.82 -5.48
C TRP A 310 -13.45 5.44 -6.87
N SER A 311 -14.19 6.55 -7.02
CA SER A 311 -14.28 7.32 -8.26
C SER A 311 -12.96 7.93 -8.69
N GLU A 312 -12.06 8.20 -7.73
CA GLU A 312 -10.74 8.74 -7.97
C GLU A 312 -9.68 7.65 -7.78
N PRO A 313 -8.92 7.29 -8.83
CA PRO A 313 -7.84 6.33 -8.70
C PRO A 313 -6.61 6.97 -8.03
N LEU A 314 -5.76 6.13 -7.47
CA LEU A 314 -4.43 6.53 -7.00
C LEU A 314 -3.50 6.71 -8.21
N LEU A 315 -2.90 7.89 -8.33
CA LEU A 315 -1.90 8.21 -9.34
C LEU A 315 -0.57 7.48 -9.04
N PRO A 316 0.38 7.38 -10.00
CA PRO A 316 1.70 6.81 -9.75
C PRO A 316 2.38 7.41 -8.52
N GLY A 317 2.86 6.55 -7.63
CA GLY A 317 3.41 6.97 -6.34
C GLY A 317 3.43 5.87 -5.29
N LYS A 318 3.96 6.19 -4.11
CA LYS A 318 3.98 5.30 -2.94
C LYS A 318 2.89 5.70 -1.95
N TYR A 319 2.07 4.75 -1.53
CA TYR A 319 0.95 4.98 -0.62
C TYR A 319 1.02 4.07 0.60
N ALA A 320 0.87 4.66 1.78
CA ALA A 320 0.57 3.93 3.00
C ALA A 320 -0.91 3.56 3.02
N PHE A 321 -1.29 2.59 2.19
CA PHE A 321 -2.67 2.13 2.09
C PHE A 321 -2.89 0.90 2.98
N ASN A 322 -4.00 0.89 3.72
CA ASN A 322 -4.37 -0.24 4.56
C ASN A 322 -4.96 -1.38 3.70
N THR A 323 -4.16 -2.41 3.45
CA THR A 323 -4.56 -3.59 2.64
C THR A 323 -5.65 -4.45 3.28
N PHE A 324 -5.95 -4.26 4.57
CA PHE A 324 -7.12 -4.89 5.19
C PHE A 324 -8.41 -4.09 4.93
N ALA A 325 -8.30 -2.78 4.67
CA ALA A 325 -9.44 -1.89 4.42
C ALA A 325 -9.95 -1.95 2.98
N GLY A 326 -9.12 -2.45 2.05
CA GLY A 326 -9.48 -2.56 0.65
C GLY A 326 -8.38 -3.24 -0.16
N LYS A 327 -8.62 -3.36 -1.45
CA LYS A 327 -7.64 -3.85 -2.43
C LYS A 327 -7.36 -2.76 -3.44
N VAL A 328 -6.10 -2.56 -3.80
CA VAL A 328 -5.71 -1.70 -4.91
C VAL A 328 -5.46 -2.57 -6.14
N VAL A 329 -6.15 -2.28 -7.24
CA VAL A 329 -6.02 -2.95 -8.53
C VAL A 329 -5.26 -2.02 -9.47
N ALA A 330 -4.10 -2.45 -9.95
CA ALA A 330 -3.31 -1.68 -10.90
C ALA A 330 -3.91 -1.83 -12.31
N VAL A 331 -4.26 -0.71 -12.92
CA VAL A 331 -4.79 -0.64 -14.30
C VAL A 331 -3.76 0.07 -15.16
N PRO A 332 -3.25 -0.56 -16.23
CA PRO A 332 -2.35 0.11 -17.17
C PRO A 332 -3.07 1.25 -17.90
N THR A 333 -2.40 2.40 -17.95
CA THR A 333 -2.78 3.57 -18.74
C THR A 333 -1.96 3.69 -20.02
N THR A 334 -0.98 2.80 -20.21
CA THR A 334 -0.28 2.65 -21.48
C THR A 334 -1.12 1.86 -22.47
N ASN A 335 -0.79 1.96 -23.76
CA ASN A 335 -1.46 1.17 -24.79
C ASN A 335 -1.28 -0.33 -24.54
N ILE A 336 -2.40 -1.04 -24.43
CA ILE A 336 -2.45 -2.48 -24.24
C ILE A 336 -2.69 -3.11 -25.61
N ILE A 337 -1.76 -3.97 -26.04
CA ILE A 337 -1.90 -4.74 -27.27
C ILE A 337 -2.44 -6.12 -26.89
N LEU A 338 -3.67 -6.41 -27.31
CA LEU A 338 -4.31 -7.71 -27.14
C LEU A 338 -4.18 -8.52 -28.42
N LYS A 339 -3.64 -9.73 -28.34
CA LYS A 339 -3.44 -10.60 -29.50
C LYS A 339 -4.35 -11.82 -29.42
N TRP A 340 -5.15 -12.04 -30.47
CA TRP A 340 -5.92 -13.28 -30.66
C TRP A 340 -5.06 -14.28 -31.43
N ILE A 341 -3.97 -14.73 -30.81
CA ILE A 341 -3.01 -15.68 -31.37
C ILE A 341 -2.58 -16.61 -30.24
N ARG A 342 -2.89 -17.91 -30.34
CA ARG A 342 -2.68 -18.84 -29.21
C ARG A 342 -1.21 -19.00 -28.81
N SER A 343 -0.28 -18.75 -29.73
CA SER A 343 1.16 -18.86 -29.51
C SER A 343 1.83 -17.58 -28.99
N GLU A 344 1.11 -16.47 -28.89
CA GLU A 344 1.68 -15.18 -28.46
C GLU A 344 0.95 -14.64 -27.24
N VAL A 345 1.72 -14.13 -26.26
CA VAL A 345 1.17 -13.46 -25.07
C VAL A 345 1.85 -12.10 -24.92
N GLY A 346 1.05 -11.05 -24.75
CA GLY A 346 1.51 -9.68 -24.54
C GLY A 346 2.19 -9.47 -23.19
N SER A 347 2.84 -8.32 -23.04
CA SER A 347 3.56 -7.93 -21.81
C SER A 347 2.69 -7.98 -20.55
N HIS A 348 1.42 -7.60 -20.67
CA HIS A 348 0.46 -7.55 -19.56
C HIS A 348 -0.27 -8.87 -19.29
N LYS A 349 -0.10 -9.90 -20.14
CA LYS A 349 -0.72 -11.23 -20.01
C LYS A 349 -2.27 -11.24 -19.93
N PHE A 350 -2.92 -10.19 -20.41
CA PHE A 350 -4.38 -10.15 -20.49
C PHE A 350 -4.93 -11.01 -21.65
N ASP A 351 -4.07 -11.35 -22.61
CA ASP A 351 -4.38 -12.11 -23.82
C ASP A 351 -4.00 -13.59 -23.74
N GLU A 352 -3.58 -14.08 -22.57
CA GLU A 352 -3.10 -15.46 -22.35
C GLU A 352 -4.11 -16.55 -22.77
N ASN A 353 -5.40 -16.25 -22.67
CA ASN A 353 -6.49 -17.18 -23.00
C ASN A 353 -7.15 -16.89 -24.36
N LEU A 354 -6.62 -15.95 -25.14
CA LEU A 354 -7.17 -15.59 -26.44
C LEU A 354 -6.63 -16.53 -27.52
N SER A 355 -7.47 -16.89 -28.48
CA SER A 355 -7.09 -17.69 -29.64
C SER A 355 -7.58 -17.08 -30.93
N GLU A 356 -7.02 -17.51 -32.06
CA GLU A 356 -7.40 -17.04 -33.39
C GLU A 356 -8.90 -17.23 -33.63
N VAL A 357 -9.53 -16.27 -34.31
CA VAL A 357 -10.97 -16.33 -34.58
C VAL A 357 -11.21 -17.26 -35.77
N SER A 358 -11.90 -18.37 -35.54
CA SER A 358 -12.39 -19.23 -36.63
C SER A 358 -13.56 -18.54 -37.35
N LEU A 359 -13.40 -18.36 -38.66
CA LEU A 359 -14.37 -17.72 -39.54
C LEU A 359 -15.02 -18.75 -40.47
N ILE A 360 -16.22 -18.43 -40.96
CA ILE A 360 -16.85 -19.13 -42.08
C ILE A 360 -17.09 -18.08 -43.16
N THR A 361 -16.44 -18.25 -44.30
CA THR A 361 -16.53 -17.34 -45.44
C THR A 361 -17.77 -17.60 -46.29
N LYS A 362 -18.14 -16.64 -47.14
CA LYS A 362 -19.28 -16.78 -48.07
C LYS A 362 -19.12 -17.96 -49.04
N ASP A 363 -17.89 -18.32 -49.37
CA ASP A 363 -17.50 -19.45 -50.22
C ASP A 363 -17.24 -20.75 -49.43
N ALA A 364 -17.69 -20.80 -48.16
CA ALA A 364 -17.66 -21.96 -47.28
C ALA A 364 -16.25 -22.47 -46.90
N PHE A 365 -15.23 -21.61 -46.98
CA PHE A 365 -13.92 -21.88 -46.37
C PHE A 365 -13.91 -21.46 -44.90
N GLU A 366 -13.14 -22.20 -44.09
CA GLU A 366 -13.01 -22.00 -42.63
C GLU A 366 -11.60 -21.55 -42.21
N PRO A 367 -11.15 -20.32 -42.55
CA PRO A 367 -9.86 -19.83 -42.12
C PRO A 367 -9.89 -19.43 -40.62
N SER A 368 -8.72 -19.51 -39.98
CA SER A 368 -8.45 -18.83 -38.71
C SER A 368 -7.85 -17.45 -38.98
N LEU A 369 -8.38 -16.43 -38.32
CA LEU A 369 -7.93 -15.05 -38.45
C LEU A 369 -7.16 -14.60 -37.21
N PRO A 370 -5.83 -14.43 -37.28
CA PRO A 370 -5.07 -13.81 -36.21
C PRO A 370 -5.38 -12.30 -36.19
N LEU A 371 -5.67 -11.76 -35.01
CA LEU A 371 -6.02 -10.35 -34.81
C LEU A 371 -5.15 -9.74 -33.72
N SER A 372 -4.90 -8.44 -33.80
CA SER A 372 -4.33 -7.67 -32.70
C SER A 372 -5.11 -6.38 -32.53
N VAL A 373 -5.56 -6.11 -31.31
CA VAL A 373 -6.34 -4.93 -30.98
C VAL A 373 -5.54 -4.09 -30.00
N VAL A 374 -5.35 -2.81 -30.32
CA VAL A 374 -4.66 -1.86 -29.44
C VAL A 374 -5.71 -1.03 -28.73
N ILE A 375 -5.75 -1.16 -27.41
CA ILE A 375 -6.68 -0.40 -26.55
C ILE A 375 -5.92 0.48 -25.57
N HIS A 376 -6.57 1.56 -25.17
CA HIS A 376 -6.13 2.48 -24.14
C HIS A 376 -7.23 2.65 -23.10
N ILE A 377 -6.85 2.73 -21.82
CA ILE A 377 -7.76 3.00 -20.71
C ILE A 377 -7.33 4.32 -20.09
N ASP A 378 -8.14 5.36 -20.28
CA ASP A 378 -7.92 6.64 -19.63
C ASP A 378 -7.99 6.48 -18.10
N TYR A 379 -7.08 7.14 -17.38
CA TYR A 379 -6.99 7.01 -15.93
C TYR A 379 -8.28 7.42 -15.21
N GLN A 380 -9.01 8.42 -15.71
CA GLN A 380 -10.28 8.87 -15.11
C GLN A 380 -11.38 7.82 -15.29
N LYS A 381 -11.31 7.03 -16.35
CA LYS A 381 -12.28 5.97 -16.67
C LYS A 381 -11.93 4.62 -16.04
N ALA A 382 -10.69 4.42 -15.59
CA ALA A 382 -10.23 3.16 -15.01
C ALA A 382 -11.12 2.64 -13.84
N PRO A 383 -11.60 3.49 -12.91
CA PRO A 383 -12.53 3.04 -11.87
C PRO A 383 -13.83 2.44 -12.40
N LEU A 384 -14.40 3.01 -13.47
CA LEU A 384 -15.64 2.51 -14.09
C LEU A 384 -15.44 1.12 -14.71
N VAL A 385 -14.27 0.89 -15.30
CA VAL A 385 -13.91 -0.42 -15.88
C VAL A 385 -13.81 -1.47 -14.77
N ILE A 386 -13.14 -1.16 -13.66
CA ILE A 386 -12.99 -2.08 -12.53
C ILE A 386 -14.31 -2.30 -11.80
N GLN A 387 -15.14 -1.27 -11.66
CA GLN A 387 -16.49 -1.41 -11.11
C GLN A 387 -17.32 -2.42 -11.92
N ARG A 388 -17.25 -2.34 -13.26
CA ARG A 388 -18.04 -3.17 -14.17
C ARG A 388 -17.57 -4.63 -14.25
N PHE A 389 -16.26 -4.85 -14.31
CA PHE A 389 -15.69 -6.18 -14.61
C PHE A 389 -14.91 -6.81 -13.45
N GLY A 390 -14.62 -6.03 -12.41
CA GLY A 390 -13.76 -6.38 -11.28
C GLY A 390 -12.27 -6.38 -11.60
N ASP A 391 -11.88 -6.82 -12.80
CA ASP A 391 -10.50 -6.89 -13.27
C ASP A 391 -10.43 -6.70 -14.79
N VAL A 392 -9.32 -6.17 -15.30
CA VAL A 392 -9.05 -5.99 -16.73
C VAL A 392 -9.00 -7.34 -17.45
N LYS A 393 -8.47 -8.39 -16.82
CA LYS A 393 -8.45 -9.74 -17.42
C LYS A 393 -9.85 -10.26 -17.73
N ARG A 394 -10.80 -10.05 -16.81
CA ARG A 394 -12.21 -10.45 -17.00
C ARG A 394 -12.91 -9.64 -18.09
N LEU A 395 -12.61 -8.34 -18.18
CA LEU A 395 -13.09 -7.51 -19.28
C LEU A 395 -12.67 -8.10 -20.64
N VAL A 396 -11.40 -8.47 -20.77
CA VAL A 396 -10.87 -9.04 -22.01
C VAL A 396 -11.54 -10.37 -22.34
N GLU A 397 -11.55 -11.32 -21.40
CA GLU A 397 -12.05 -12.69 -21.63
C GLU A 397 -13.58 -12.75 -21.78
N GLN A 398 -14.34 -11.99 -20.98
CA GLN A 398 -15.79 -12.16 -20.91
C GLN A 398 -16.54 -11.20 -21.85
N THR A 399 -15.91 -10.11 -22.28
CA THR A 399 -16.58 -9.07 -23.06
C THR A 399 -15.87 -8.81 -24.38
N LEU A 400 -14.57 -8.49 -24.37
CA LEU A 400 -13.87 -8.14 -25.60
C LEU A 400 -13.73 -9.34 -26.53
N ASP A 401 -13.36 -10.52 -26.03
CA ASP A 401 -13.20 -11.72 -26.84
C ASP A 401 -14.49 -12.14 -27.57
N PRO A 402 -15.65 -12.34 -26.88
CA PRO A 402 -16.89 -12.65 -27.57
C PRO A 402 -17.32 -11.56 -28.56
N MET A 403 -17.09 -10.28 -28.23
CA MET A 403 -17.49 -9.15 -29.08
C MET A 403 -16.67 -9.08 -30.37
N VAL A 404 -15.34 -9.14 -30.25
CA VAL A 404 -14.40 -9.10 -31.37
C VAL A 404 -14.59 -10.33 -32.25
N SER A 405 -14.69 -11.51 -31.63
CA SER A 405 -14.96 -12.77 -32.32
C SER A 405 -16.28 -12.72 -33.10
N ALA A 406 -17.38 -12.26 -32.49
CA ALA A 406 -18.67 -12.16 -33.17
C ALA A 406 -18.65 -11.16 -34.32
N TYR A 407 -17.98 -10.01 -34.15
CA TYR A 407 -17.85 -9.02 -35.20
C TYR A 407 -17.13 -9.59 -36.43
N PHE A 408 -15.95 -10.20 -36.24
CA PHE A 408 -15.18 -10.73 -37.35
C PHE A 408 -15.84 -11.95 -37.99
N LYS A 409 -16.59 -12.77 -37.23
CA LYS A 409 -17.44 -13.83 -37.80
C LYS A 409 -18.47 -13.29 -38.77
N ASN A 410 -19.17 -12.20 -38.42
CA ASN A 410 -20.15 -11.57 -39.32
C ASN A 410 -19.48 -10.96 -40.57
N VAL A 411 -18.31 -10.33 -40.39
CA VAL A 411 -17.50 -9.82 -41.51
C VAL A 411 -17.09 -10.95 -42.45
N GLY A 412 -16.66 -12.10 -41.90
CA GLY A 412 -16.29 -13.29 -42.67
C GLY A 412 -17.46 -13.86 -43.48
N GLN A 413 -18.65 -13.96 -42.90
CA GLN A 413 -19.83 -14.53 -43.56
C GLN A 413 -20.31 -13.76 -44.80
N THR A 414 -19.99 -12.46 -44.88
CA THR A 414 -20.42 -11.59 -46.00
C THR A 414 -19.43 -11.54 -47.15
N ARG A 415 -18.19 -12.01 -46.94
CA ARG A 415 -17.08 -11.88 -47.89
C ARG A 415 -16.51 -13.24 -48.29
N THR A 416 -15.92 -13.32 -49.47
CA THR A 416 -15.15 -14.50 -49.89
C THR A 416 -13.76 -14.47 -49.28
N LEU A 417 -13.07 -15.61 -49.26
CA LEU A 417 -11.68 -15.70 -48.78
C LEU A 417 -10.73 -14.72 -49.51
N ILE A 418 -10.92 -14.55 -50.82
CA ILE A 418 -10.10 -13.65 -51.65
C ILE A 418 -10.33 -12.19 -51.26
N GLN A 419 -11.59 -11.80 -51.01
CA GLN A 419 -11.95 -10.45 -50.59
C GLN A 419 -11.34 -10.11 -49.22
N LEU A 420 -11.31 -11.06 -48.28
CA LEU A 420 -10.67 -10.87 -46.98
C LEU A 420 -9.18 -10.53 -47.08
N ILE A 421 -8.49 -11.05 -48.10
CA ILE A 421 -7.06 -10.80 -48.32
C ILE A 421 -6.83 -9.51 -49.13
N GLN A 422 -7.56 -9.32 -50.21
CA GLN A 422 -7.39 -8.16 -51.10
C GLN A 422 -7.87 -6.85 -50.46
N GLU A 423 -8.98 -6.89 -49.72
CA GLU A 423 -9.59 -5.71 -49.10
C GLU A 423 -9.14 -5.53 -47.64
N ARG A 424 -8.05 -6.21 -47.20
CA ARG A 424 -7.58 -6.21 -45.80
C ARG A 424 -7.51 -4.80 -45.20
N SER A 425 -6.90 -3.86 -45.91
CA SER A 425 -6.74 -2.47 -45.43
C SER A 425 -8.08 -1.77 -45.22
N GLU A 426 -9.05 -2.03 -46.10
CA GLU A 426 -10.38 -1.43 -45.97
C GLU A 426 -11.18 -2.09 -44.85
N ILE A 427 -11.07 -3.42 -44.70
CA ILE A 427 -11.69 -4.15 -43.60
C ILE A 427 -11.12 -3.65 -42.26
N GLN A 428 -9.80 -3.48 -42.13
CA GLN A 428 -9.19 -2.89 -40.92
C GLN A 428 -9.73 -1.50 -40.61
N ARG A 429 -9.83 -0.63 -41.63
CA ARG A 429 -10.32 0.75 -41.47
C ARG A 429 -11.78 0.79 -41.01
N ILE A 430 -12.66 0.02 -41.64
CA ILE A 430 -14.08 -0.06 -41.27
C ILE A 430 -14.23 -0.70 -39.88
N SER A 431 -13.53 -1.81 -39.63
CA SER A 431 -13.58 -2.52 -38.35
C SER A 431 -13.15 -1.62 -37.20
N SER A 432 -12.07 -0.85 -37.39
CA SER A 432 -11.58 0.09 -36.37
C SER A 432 -12.62 1.16 -36.06
N GLN A 433 -13.30 1.72 -37.07
CA GLN A 433 -14.33 2.75 -36.86
C GLN A 433 -15.56 2.18 -36.16
N GLU A 434 -16.10 1.05 -36.62
CA GLU A 434 -17.31 0.45 -36.05
C GLU A 434 -17.08 -0.13 -34.64
N MET A 435 -15.90 -0.70 -34.39
CA MET A 435 -15.54 -1.17 -33.06
C MET A 435 -15.30 -0.01 -32.09
N LYS A 436 -14.77 1.13 -32.55
CA LYS A 436 -14.52 2.29 -31.66
C LYS A 436 -15.78 2.74 -30.93
N ASP A 437 -16.91 2.79 -31.64
CA ASP A 437 -18.20 3.15 -31.05
C ASP A 437 -18.65 2.12 -29.99
N LYS A 438 -18.44 0.83 -30.26
CA LYS A 438 -18.77 -0.25 -29.31
C LYS A 438 -17.88 -0.22 -28.07
N PHE A 439 -16.58 0.00 -28.22
CA PHE A 439 -15.61 0.05 -27.12
C PHE A 439 -15.84 1.27 -26.22
N THR A 440 -16.26 2.40 -26.81
CA THR A 440 -16.61 3.61 -26.05
C THR A 440 -17.73 3.35 -25.04
N HIS A 441 -18.71 2.48 -25.36
CA HIS A 441 -19.77 2.08 -24.44
C HIS A 441 -19.26 1.29 -23.20
N TYR A 442 -18.04 0.76 -23.27
CA TYR A 442 -17.37 0.09 -22.16
C TYR A 442 -16.33 0.98 -21.46
N ASN A 443 -16.32 2.28 -21.77
CA ASN A 443 -15.35 3.25 -21.28
C ASN A 443 -13.90 2.91 -21.68
N LEU A 444 -13.73 2.28 -22.84
CA LEU A 444 -12.44 1.95 -23.43
C LEU A 444 -12.18 2.78 -24.67
N GLU A 445 -10.92 3.12 -24.90
CA GLU A 445 -10.49 3.82 -26.10
C GLU A 445 -9.80 2.83 -27.04
N LEU A 446 -10.31 2.73 -28.26
CA LEU A 446 -9.74 1.89 -29.31
C LEU A 446 -8.82 2.74 -30.18
N GLU A 447 -7.55 2.35 -30.24
CA GLU A 447 -6.55 3.01 -31.09
C GLU A 447 -6.58 2.41 -32.51
N GLU A 448 -6.38 1.10 -32.61
CA GLU A 448 -6.32 0.42 -33.91
C GLU A 448 -6.69 -1.07 -33.80
N VAL A 449 -7.24 -1.60 -34.90
CA VAL A 449 -7.42 -3.04 -35.12
C VAL A 449 -6.54 -3.52 -36.26
N LEU A 450 -5.63 -4.43 -35.93
CA LEU A 450 -4.72 -5.09 -36.85
C LEU A 450 -5.24 -6.48 -37.18
N ILE A 451 -5.42 -6.75 -38.47
CA ILE A 451 -5.84 -8.06 -38.97
C ILE A 451 -4.62 -8.72 -39.57
N GLY A 452 -4.25 -9.93 -39.15
CA GLY A 452 -3.18 -10.71 -39.76
C GLY A 452 -3.62 -11.45 -41.02
N THR A 453 -2.70 -12.19 -41.63
CA THR A 453 -3.04 -13.03 -42.79
C THR A 453 -3.87 -14.24 -42.33
N PRO A 454 -5.03 -14.53 -42.96
CA PRO A 454 -5.80 -15.72 -42.61
C PRO A 454 -4.96 -16.99 -42.83
N THR A 455 -4.93 -17.87 -41.84
CA THR A 455 -4.27 -19.17 -41.90
C THR A 455 -5.31 -20.28 -41.80
N THR A 456 -4.92 -21.52 -42.08
CA THR A 456 -5.81 -22.68 -41.93
C THR A 456 -5.29 -23.56 -40.81
N SER A 457 -6.21 -23.99 -39.95
CA SER A 457 -5.90 -24.91 -38.87
C SER A 457 -5.95 -26.34 -39.43
N GLY A 458 -4.85 -26.82 -40.02
CA GLY A 458 -4.58 -28.22 -40.34
C GLY A 458 -5.71 -29.02 -41.03
N VAL A 459 -5.61 -29.18 -42.36
CA VAL A 459 -6.13 -30.28 -43.25
C VAL A 459 -6.49 -29.74 -44.65
N ASP A 460 -6.76 -28.44 -44.83
CA ASP A 460 -7.11 -27.87 -46.14
C ASP A 460 -5.90 -27.36 -46.95
N VAL A 461 -5.18 -28.29 -47.58
CA VAL A 461 -4.11 -28.02 -48.58
C VAL A 461 -4.66 -27.25 -49.80
N GLN A 462 -5.98 -27.29 -50.02
CA GLN A 462 -6.64 -26.66 -51.16
C GLN A 462 -6.58 -25.13 -51.11
N ILE A 463 -6.71 -24.52 -49.93
CA ILE A 463 -6.63 -23.06 -49.79
C ILE A 463 -5.23 -22.56 -50.09
N GLU A 464 -4.21 -23.23 -49.56
CA GLU A 464 -2.80 -22.88 -49.83
C GLU A 464 -2.47 -23.04 -51.32
N THR A 465 -3.02 -24.07 -51.97
CA THR A 465 -2.91 -24.26 -53.41
C THR A 465 -3.58 -23.13 -54.19
N ILE A 466 -4.79 -22.70 -53.80
CA ILE A 466 -5.51 -21.58 -54.44
C ILE A 466 -4.75 -20.27 -54.23
N LEU A 467 -4.22 -20.00 -53.03
CA LEU A 467 -3.41 -18.81 -52.75
C LEU A 467 -2.14 -18.78 -53.58
N ASN A 468 -1.46 -19.92 -53.72
CA ASN A 468 -0.29 -20.05 -54.58
C ASN A 468 -0.63 -19.88 -56.07
N GLN A 469 -1.78 -20.41 -56.51
CA GLN A 469 -2.27 -20.23 -57.89
C GLN A 469 -2.64 -18.77 -58.19
N LEU A 470 -3.33 -18.08 -57.27
CA LEU A 470 -3.68 -16.67 -57.40
C LEU A 470 -2.43 -15.79 -57.40
N ARG A 471 -1.47 -16.05 -56.49
CA ARG A 471 -0.18 -15.36 -56.48
C ARG A 471 0.56 -15.56 -57.80
N SER A 472 0.60 -16.80 -58.32
CA SER A 472 1.20 -17.11 -59.62
C SER A 472 0.51 -16.39 -60.78
N ARG A 473 -0.83 -16.30 -60.75
CA ARG A 473 -1.61 -15.57 -61.76
C ARG A 473 -1.34 -14.06 -61.73
N GLN A 474 -1.25 -13.48 -60.53
CA GLN A 474 -0.92 -12.07 -60.33
C GLN A 474 0.49 -11.75 -60.87
N ILE A 475 1.47 -12.61 -60.54
CA ILE A 475 2.85 -12.50 -61.05
C ILE A 475 2.86 -12.60 -62.58
N ALA A 476 2.09 -13.51 -63.16
CA ALA A 476 2.00 -13.64 -64.61
C ALA A 476 1.41 -12.38 -65.28
N VAL A 477 0.40 -11.75 -64.68
CA VAL A 477 -0.16 -10.49 -65.18
C VAL A 477 0.86 -9.35 -65.11
N GLU A 478 1.55 -9.19 -63.99
CA GLU A 478 2.62 -8.19 -63.88
C GLU A 478 3.79 -8.47 -64.84
N GLN A 479 4.12 -9.74 -65.09
CA GLN A 479 5.10 -10.12 -66.09
C GLN A 479 4.66 -9.75 -67.51
N ILE A 480 3.40 -9.98 -67.87
CA ILE A 480 2.85 -9.56 -69.17
C ILE A 480 2.94 -8.04 -69.33
N GLU A 481 2.57 -7.28 -68.29
CA GLU A 481 2.66 -5.82 -68.34
C GLU A 481 4.12 -5.36 -68.45
N THR A 482 5.02 -6.02 -67.72
CA THR A 482 6.48 -5.77 -67.81
C THR A 482 7.01 -6.07 -69.21
N TYR A 483 6.64 -7.19 -69.82
CA TYR A 483 7.04 -7.54 -71.18
C TYR A 483 6.48 -6.57 -72.22
N SER A 484 5.23 -6.14 -72.08
CA SER A 484 4.63 -5.12 -72.96
C SER A 484 5.37 -3.77 -72.86
N ARG A 485 5.75 -3.36 -71.64
CA ARG A 485 6.58 -2.17 -71.41
C ARG A 485 7.99 -2.33 -72.00
N GLN A 486 8.58 -3.53 -71.92
CA GLN A 486 9.88 -3.82 -72.54
C GLN A 486 9.80 -3.79 -74.07
N GLU A 487 8.74 -4.35 -74.66
CA GLU A 487 8.52 -4.35 -76.11
C GLU A 487 8.34 -2.93 -76.65
N THR A 488 7.51 -2.12 -75.98
CA THR A 488 7.31 -0.72 -76.35
C THR A 488 8.59 0.11 -76.18
N ALA A 489 9.38 -0.13 -75.14
CA ALA A 489 10.69 0.49 -74.96
C ALA A 489 11.68 0.08 -76.08
N ALA A 490 11.74 -1.20 -76.42
CA ALA A 490 12.61 -1.72 -77.48
C ALA A 490 12.21 -1.20 -78.88
N ALA A 491 10.91 -1.11 -79.17
CA ALA A 491 10.40 -0.54 -80.41
C ALA A 491 10.75 0.96 -80.52
N LYS A 492 10.61 1.70 -79.43
CA LYS A 492 10.98 3.13 -79.35
C LYS A 492 12.49 3.32 -79.50
N GLU A 493 13.30 2.44 -78.92
CA GLU A 493 14.75 2.46 -79.07
C GLU A 493 15.18 2.15 -80.52
N ARG A 494 14.54 1.16 -81.17
CA ARG A 494 14.78 0.85 -82.59
C ARG A 494 14.44 2.04 -83.48
N SER A 495 13.27 2.66 -83.31
CA SER A 495 12.86 3.85 -84.06
C SER A 495 13.82 5.03 -83.84
N ARG A 496 14.29 5.24 -82.60
CA ARG A 496 15.31 6.26 -82.30
C ARG A 496 16.62 5.97 -83.03
N ARG A 497 17.09 4.72 -83.03
CA ARG A 497 18.32 4.32 -83.74
C ARG A 497 18.20 4.47 -85.26
N GLU A 498 17.05 4.11 -85.84
CA GLU A 498 16.80 4.32 -87.28
C GLU A 498 16.78 5.81 -87.64
N THR A 499 16.14 6.65 -86.81
CA THR A 499 16.11 8.10 -87.01
C THR A 499 17.51 8.70 -86.90
N GLN A 500 18.30 8.24 -85.92
CA GLN A 500 19.68 8.68 -85.74
C GLN A 500 20.58 8.25 -86.90
N ALA A 501 20.48 7.00 -87.36
CA ALA A 501 21.24 6.50 -88.51
C ALA A 501 20.88 7.25 -89.82
N ARG A 502 19.60 7.57 -90.03
CA ARG A 502 19.17 8.41 -91.17
C ARG A 502 19.72 9.83 -91.08
N ALA A 503 19.70 10.44 -89.89
CA ALA A 503 20.28 11.78 -89.69
C ALA A 503 21.80 11.79 -89.96
N GLU A 504 22.51 10.74 -89.56
CA GLU A 504 23.96 10.59 -89.75
C GLU A 504 24.33 10.34 -91.22
N GLN A 505 23.55 9.51 -91.93
CA GLN A 505 23.65 9.35 -93.39
C GLN A 505 23.39 10.66 -94.13
N GLN A 506 22.34 11.40 -93.74
CA GLN A 506 22.03 12.70 -94.35
C GLN A 506 23.15 13.72 -94.11
N ARG A 507 23.75 13.73 -92.92
CA ARG A 507 24.91 14.57 -92.61
C ARG A 507 26.09 14.25 -93.53
N SER A 508 26.41 12.96 -93.73
CA SER A 508 27.49 12.52 -94.62
C SER A 508 27.27 12.90 -96.09
N ILE A 509 26.03 12.78 -96.58
CA ILE A 509 25.65 13.22 -97.94
C ILE A 509 25.83 14.74 -98.07
N THR A 510 25.34 15.50 -97.09
CA THR A 510 25.42 16.97 -97.09
C THR A 510 26.88 17.45 -97.03
N GLU A 511 27.73 16.82 -96.22
CA GLU A 511 29.17 17.10 -96.16
C GLU A 511 29.87 16.78 -97.50
N SER A 512 29.49 15.69 -98.17
CA SER A 512 30.02 15.32 -99.49
C SER A 512 29.62 16.32 -100.58
N GLU A 513 28.35 16.74 -100.62
CA GLU A 513 27.88 17.78 -101.55
C GLU A 513 28.58 19.11 -101.30
N LEU A 514 28.72 19.53 -100.04
CA LEU A 514 29.43 20.76 -99.70
C LEU A 514 30.91 20.71 -100.13
N SER A 515 31.56 19.56 -99.93
CA SER A 515 32.96 19.34 -100.33
C SER A 515 33.16 19.47 -101.85
N ILE A 516 32.24 18.90 -102.65
CA ILE A 516 32.27 19.02 -104.12
C ILE A 516 32.12 20.49 -104.55
N ILE A 517 31.20 21.24 -103.92
CA ILE A 517 31.00 22.66 -104.21
C ILE A 517 32.25 23.47 -103.82
N VAL A 518 32.85 23.18 -102.66
CA VAL A 518 34.07 23.84 -102.19
C VAL A 518 35.23 23.58 -103.15
N GLN A 519 35.45 22.33 -103.59
CA GLN A 519 36.50 22.00 -104.56
C GLN A 519 36.23 22.59 -105.94
N SER A 520 34.98 22.62 -106.41
CA SER A 520 34.62 23.27 -107.67
C SER A 520 34.90 24.78 -107.63
N ASN A 521 34.59 25.43 -106.51
CA ASN A 521 34.88 26.85 -106.30
C ASN A 521 36.39 27.11 -106.19
N GLN A 522 37.15 26.22 -105.54
CA GLN A 522 38.62 26.29 -105.52
C GLN A 522 39.21 26.13 -106.92
N GLY A 523 38.76 25.14 -107.71
CA GLY A 523 39.23 24.94 -109.08
C GLY A 523 38.89 26.12 -110.00
N LYS A 524 37.70 26.72 -109.85
CA LYS A 524 37.34 27.98 -110.55
C LYS A 524 38.22 29.16 -110.13
N ALA A 525 38.53 29.27 -108.84
CA ALA A 525 39.38 30.33 -108.32
C ALA A 525 40.85 30.17 -108.76
N GLU A 526 41.35 28.94 -108.87
CA GLU A 526 42.69 28.64 -109.40
C GLU A 526 42.79 28.91 -110.91
N TYR A 527 41.75 28.55 -111.67
CA TYR A 527 41.68 28.88 -113.10
C TYR A 527 41.69 30.39 -113.36
N GLN A 528 40.94 31.17 -112.56
CA GLN A 528 40.94 32.63 -112.65
C GLN A 528 42.26 33.30 -112.22
N ARG A 529 43.14 32.59 -111.50
CA ARG A 529 44.48 33.10 -111.15
C ARG A 529 45.56 32.76 -112.18
N ALA A 530 45.27 31.82 -113.09
CA ALA A 530 46.21 31.35 -114.11
C ALA A 530 46.01 32.03 -115.49
N VAL A 531 44.95 32.83 -115.63
CA VAL A 531 44.69 33.78 -116.73
C VAL A 531 45.03 35.18 -116.24
#